data_AF-A0A6P0XQY4-F1
#
_entry.id   AF-A0A6P0XQY4-F1
#
_cell.length_a   1.000
_cell.length_b   1.000
_cell.length_c   1.000
_cell.angle_alpha   90.00
_cell.angle_beta   90.00
_cell.angle_gamma   90.00
#
_symmetry.space_group_name_H-M   'P 1'
#
loop_
_entity.id
_entity.type
_entity.pdbx_description
1 polymer ?
#
loop_
_entity_poly.entity_id
_entity_poly.type
_entity_poly.pdbx_seq_one_letter_code
_entity_poly.pdbx_strand_id
1 'polypeptide(L)'
;MRTAYQYKLRPNKEQIATIEMWLELLRRQYNYRLGERFSWWSENRCPVNACPLVMPIPQLREIPDYYSQKRDLVNTKDKFPEYKLIHSQVCQDCIKRVKLAFDRWFKADKNGHKLGKPRFKGKGRYRSFTYPQIKLDCIQGNKINLPKIGNIKLIKHRTLPDDFQIKTVTISR
;
A
#
# COMPACT_ATOMS: atom_id res chain seq x y z
N MET A 1 21.58 -4.68 8.08
CA MET A 1 20.56 -3.82 8.71
C MET A 1 20.05 -2.83 7.67
N ARG A 2 18.73 -2.62 7.53
CA ARG A 2 18.20 -1.59 6.61
C ARG A 2 18.12 -0.27 7.37
N THR A 3 18.90 0.73 6.97
CA THR A 3 18.85 2.08 7.53
C THR A 3 17.88 2.93 6.73
N ALA A 4 17.09 3.76 7.44
CA ALA A 4 16.14 4.68 6.84
C ALA A 4 16.40 6.08 7.39
N TYR A 5 16.48 7.06 6.50
CA TYR A 5 16.60 8.48 6.84
C TYR A 5 15.27 9.17 6.56
N GLN A 6 14.84 10.02 7.50
CA GLN A 6 13.60 10.79 7.38
C GLN A 6 13.94 12.26 7.15
N TYR A 7 13.33 12.87 6.15
CA TYR A 7 13.52 14.29 5.83
C TYR A 7 12.17 14.97 5.62
N LYS A 8 12.12 16.28 5.91
CA LYS A 8 10.91 17.08 5.68
C LYS A 8 10.83 17.49 4.20
N LEU A 9 9.69 17.22 3.57
CA LEU A 9 9.37 17.71 2.23
C LEU A 9 8.69 19.07 2.31
N ARG A 10 8.96 19.94 1.33
CA ARG A 10 8.23 21.19 1.07
C ARG A 10 7.61 21.13 -0.34
N PRO A 11 6.50 20.40 -0.51
CA PRO A 11 5.76 20.37 -1.77
C PRO A 11 5.03 21.70 -2.04
N ASN A 12 4.79 22.00 -3.31
CA ASN A 12 3.89 23.08 -3.73
C ASN A 12 2.41 22.66 -3.59
N LYS A 13 1.47 23.59 -3.82
CA LYS A 13 0.03 23.33 -3.67
C LYS A 13 -0.48 22.19 -4.56
N GLU A 14 -0.02 22.13 -5.81
CA GLU A 14 -0.40 21.08 -6.77
C GLU A 14 0.13 19.69 -6.38
N GLN A 15 1.38 19.63 -5.89
CA GLN A 15 1.99 18.41 -5.38
C GLN A 15 1.28 17.91 -4.13
N ILE A 16 0.85 18.81 -3.23
CA ILE A 16 0.04 18.46 -2.06
C ILE A 16 -1.28 17.83 -2.51
N ALA A 17 -2.01 18.49 -3.43
CA ALA A 17 -3.26 17.98 -3.96
C ALA A 17 -3.08 16.59 -4.61
N THR A 18 -2.01 16.41 -5.37
CA THR A 18 -1.67 15.12 -6.00
C THR A 18 -1.39 14.03 -4.96
N ILE A 19 -0.59 14.34 -3.94
CA ILE A 19 -0.26 13.42 -2.85
C ILE A 19 -1.52 13.02 -2.06
N GLU A 20 -2.39 13.98 -1.75
CA GLU A 20 -3.65 13.73 -1.04
C GLU A 20 -4.62 12.88 -1.87
N MET A 21 -4.74 13.17 -3.17
CA MET A 21 -5.50 12.35 -4.10
C MET A 21 -4.97 10.91 -4.14
N TRP A 22 -3.65 10.72 -4.23
CA TRP A 22 -3.04 9.39 -4.22
C TRP A 22 -3.35 8.64 -2.93
N LEU A 23 -3.19 9.29 -1.77
CA LEU A 23 -3.48 8.67 -0.47
C LEU A 23 -4.95 8.21 -0.37
N GLU A 24 -5.89 8.99 -0.91
CA GLU A 24 -7.30 8.63 -0.93
C GLU A 24 -7.61 7.48 -1.89
N LEU A 25 -7.07 7.49 -3.10
CA LEU A 25 -7.23 6.40 -4.06
C LEU A 25 -6.60 5.09 -3.56
N LEU A 26 -5.43 5.17 -2.92
CA LEU A 26 -4.77 4.02 -2.29
C LEU A 26 -5.56 3.51 -1.08
N ARG A 27 -6.19 4.39 -0.30
CA ARG A 27 -7.11 3.99 0.79
C ARG A 27 -8.28 3.17 0.25
N ARG A 28 -8.92 3.65 -0.82
CA ARG A 28 -10.04 2.96 -1.49
C ARG A 28 -9.59 1.60 -2.02
N GLN A 29 -8.44 1.55 -2.69
CA GLN A 29 -7.87 0.31 -3.21
C GLN A 29 -7.57 -0.68 -2.08
N TYR A 30 -6.93 -0.23 -1.00
CA TYR A 30 -6.63 -1.06 0.15
C TYR A 30 -7.91 -1.68 0.73
N ASN A 31 -8.95 -0.87 0.93
CA ASN A 31 -10.20 -1.34 1.51
C ASN A 31 -10.95 -2.30 0.59
N TYR A 32 -11.01 -2.00 -0.71
CA TYR A 32 -11.64 -2.87 -1.70
C TYR A 32 -10.99 -4.26 -1.70
N ARG A 33 -9.66 -4.30 -1.81
CA ARG A 33 -8.90 -5.56 -1.84
C ARG A 33 -8.91 -6.33 -0.52
N LEU A 34 -8.96 -5.62 0.60
CA LEU A 34 -9.16 -6.24 1.90
C LEU A 34 -10.58 -6.82 2.02
N GLY A 35 -11.58 -6.14 1.46
CA GLY A 35 -12.97 -6.58 1.40
C GLY A 35 -13.13 -7.86 0.58
N GLU A 36 -12.51 -7.93 -0.60
CA GLU A 36 -12.48 -9.17 -1.41
C GLU A 36 -11.98 -10.37 -0.62
N ARG A 37 -10.88 -10.20 0.12
CA ARG A 37 -10.32 -11.26 0.97
C ARG A 37 -11.25 -11.63 2.12
N PHE A 38 -11.93 -10.66 2.73
CA PHE A 38 -12.89 -10.94 3.79
C PHE A 38 -14.13 -11.65 3.27
N SER A 39 -14.68 -11.24 2.12
CA SER A 39 -15.83 -11.89 1.49
C SER A 39 -15.49 -13.33 1.13
N TRP A 40 -14.36 -13.56 0.45
CA TRP A 40 -13.91 -14.93 0.17
C TRP A 40 -13.72 -15.75 1.45
N TRP A 41 -13.11 -15.17 2.49
CA TRP A 41 -12.89 -15.84 3.77
C TRP A 41 -14.19 -16.22 4.49
N SER A 42 -15.19 -15.34 4.53
CA SER A 42 -16.48 -15.63 5.17
C SER A 42 -17.31 -16.64 4.40
N GLU A 43 -17.17 -16.65 3.08
CA GLU A 43 -17.93 -17.52 2.19
C GLU A 43 -17.38 -18.95 2.12
N ASN A 44 -16.07 -19.13 2.28
CA ASN A 44 -15.40 -20.42 2.06
C ASN A 44 -14.99 -21.13 3.36
N ARG A 45 -15.36 -20.59 4.54
CA ARG A 45 -14.95 -21.16 5.82
C ARG A 45 -16.15 -21.43 6.73
N CYS A 46 -16.24 -22.67 7.19
CA CYS A 46 -17.18 -23.10 8.23
C CYS A 46 -16.44 -23.23 9.58
N PRO A 47 -17.05 -22.87 10.73
CA PRO A 47 -16.48 -23.20 12.03
C PRO A 47 -16.26 -24.72 12.16
N VAL A 48 -15.14 -25.13 12.76
CA VAL A 48 -14.83 -26.56 12.96
C VAL A 48 -15.81 -27.21 13.94
N ASN A 49 -16.34 -26.41 14.87
CA ASN A 49 -17.17 -26.85 15.99
C ASN A 49 -18.65 -26.40 15.86
N ALA A 50 -19.07 -25.88 14.71
CA ALA A 50 -20.46 -25.48 14.47
C ALA A 50 -20.78 -25.45 12.98
N CYS A 51 -21.97 -25.94 12.60
CA CYS A 51 -22.51 -25.75 11.25
C CYS A 51 -23.58 -24.65 11.30
N PRO A 52 -23.37 -23.49 10.66
CA PRO A 52 -24.39 -22.45 10.60
C PRO A 52 -25.60 -22.94 9.80
N LEU A 53 -26.81 -22.75 10.33
CA LEU A 53 -28.07 -23.10 9.63
C LEU A 53 -28.30 -22.26 8.36
N VAL A 54 -27.69 -21.08 8.29
CA VAL A 54 -27.71 -20.20 7.13
C VAL A 54 -26.27 -19.99 6.68
N MET A 55 -25.93 -20.49 5.49
CA MET A 55 -24.64 -20.27 4.86
C MET A 55 -24.82 -19.57 3.51
N PRO A 56 -23.91 -18.65 3.15
CA PRO A 56 -23.84 -18.18 1.76
C PRO A 56 -23.54 -19.36 0.85
N ILE A 57 -24.16 -19.39 -0.34
CA ILE A 57 -23.77 -20.28 -1.43
C ILE A 57 -22.92 -19.43 -2.39
N PRO A 58 -21.60 -19.33 -2.18
CA PRO A 58 -20.76 -18.49 -3.02
C PRO A 58 -20.58 -19.10 -4.40
N GLN A 59 -20.36 -18.23 -5.40
CA GLN A 59 -19.86 -18.65 -6.69
C GLN A 59 -18.44 -19.19 -6.51
N LEU A 60 -18.14 -20.33 -7.14
CA LEU A 60 -16.82 -20.92 -7.11
C LEU A 60 -15.80 -19.95 -7.74
N ARG A 61 -14.79 -19.57 -6.96
CA ARG A 61 -13.74 -18.66 -7.40
C ARG A 61 -12.43 -18.92 -6.67
N GLU A 62 -11.34 -18.60 -7.36
CA GLU A 62 -9.99 -18.68 -6.81
C GLU A 62 -9.78 -17.76 -5.61
N ILE A 63 -8.82 -18.13 -4.77
CA ILE A 63 -8.47 -17.35 -3.58
C ILE A 63 -7.92 -15.98 -4.01
N PRO A 64 -8.42 -14.85 -3.46
CA PRO A 64 -7.89 -13.52 -3.75
C PRO A 64 -6.53 -13.31 -3.07
N ASP A 65 -5.50 -13.88 -3.68
CA ASP A 65 -4.11 -13.82 -3.24
C ASP A 65 -3.41 -12.53 -3.70
N TYR A 66 -2.10 -12.43 -3.48
CA TYR A 66 -1.36 -11.23 -3.91
C TYR A 66 -1.22 -11.15 -5.43
N TYR A 67 -1.01 -12.27 -6.11
CA TYR A 67 -0.75 -12.28 -7.54
C TYR A 67 -2.01 -11.99 -8.35
N SER A 68 -3.16 -12.56 -7.98
CA SER A 68 -4.47 -12.29 -8.58
C SER A 68 -4.86 -10.81 -8.43
N GLN A 69 -4.81 -10.27 -7.21
CA GLN A 69 -5.14 -8.86 -6.95
C GLN A 69 -4.15 -7.88 -7.62
N LYS A 70 -2.89 -8.28 -7.78
CA LYS A 70 -1.88 -7.51 -8.51
C LYS A 70 -2.17 -7.50 -10.01
N ARG A 71 -2.58 -8.63 -10.59
CA ARG A 71 -2.99 -8.75 -12.01
C ARG A 71 -4.22 -7.90 -12.30
N ASP A 72 -5.19 -7.92 -11.39
CA ASP A 72 -6.45 -7.17 -11.51
C ASP A 72 -6.29 -5.63 -11.38
N LEU A 73 -5.08 -5.14 -11.09
CA LEU A 73 -4.78 -3.71 -11.20
C LEU A 73 -4.92 -3.18 -12.63
N VAL A 74 -4.79 -4.03 -13.66
CA VAL A 74 -5.05 -3.65 -15.06
C VAL A 74 -6.52 -3.27 -15.21
N ASN A 75 -7.42 -4.18 -14.86
CA ASN A 75 -8.86 -3.94 -14.86
C ASN A 75 -9.27 -2.74 -13.99
N THR A 76 -8.60 -2.56 -12.84
CA THR A 76 -8.83 -1.38 -11.97
C THR A 76 -8.54 -0.08 -12.73
N LYS A 77 -7.45 -0.02 -13.48
CA LYS A 77 -7.06 1.18 -14.25
C LYS A 77 -7.95 1.42 -15.46
N ASP A 78 -8.50 0.36 -16.05
CA ASP A 78 -9.41 0.49 -17.18
C ASP A 78 -10.78 1.02 -16.74
N LYS A 79 -11.30 0.52 -15.61
CA LYS A 79 -12.56 1.00 -15.02
C LYS A 79 -12.43 2.37 -14.35
N PHE A 80 -11.28 2.65 -13.74
CA PHE A 80 -11.02 3.85 -12.97
C PHE A 80 -9.72 4.52 -13.47
N PRO A 81 -9.81 5.35 -14.53
CA PRO A 81 -8.65 5.97 -15.17
C PRO A 81 -7.76 6.80 -14.24
N GLU A 82 -8.30 7.35 -13.14
CA GLU A 82 -7.56 8.10 -12.13
C GLU A 82 -6.41 7.27 -11.50
N TYR A 83 -6.50 5.94 -11.48
CA TYR A 83 -5.41 5.07 -11.03
C TYR A 83 -4.21 5.04 -11.99
N LYS A 84 -4.36 5.51 -13.23
CA LYS A 84 -3.23 5.69 -14.19
C LYS A 84 -2.32 6.85 -13.80
N LEU A 85 -2.81 7.79 -12.98
CA LEU A 85 -2.01 8.89 -12.43
C LEU A 85 -1.01 8.38 -11.39
N ILE A 86 -1.37 7.32 -10.65
CA ILE A 86 -0.52 6.73 -9.62
C ILE A 86 0.60 5.90 -10.27
N HIS A 87 1.80 6.02 -9.72
CA HIS A 87 2.92 5.18 -10.14
C HIS A 87 2.61 3.70 -9.94
N SER A 88 2.88 2.87 -10.96
CA SER A 88 2.48 1.46 -11.00
C SER A 88 2.99 0.66 -9.79
N GLN A 89 4.23 0.88 -9.39
CA GLN A 89 4.81 0.17 -8.24
C GLN A 89 4.18 0.58 -6.90
N VAL A 90 3.66 1.82 -6.80
CA VAL A 90 2.97 2.28 -5.58
C VAL A 90 1.62 1.56 -5.44
N CYS A 91 0.88 1.38 -6.55
CA CYS A 91 -0.33 0.56 -6.55
C CYS A 91 -0.02 -0.90 -6.16
N GLN A 92 1.08 -1.46 -6.65
CA GLN A 92 1.50 -2.82 -6.30
C GLN A 92 1.89 -2.94 -4.82
N ASP A 93 2.55 -1.94 -4.25
CA ASP A 93 2.86 -1.88 -2.82
C ASP A 93 1.59 -1.84 -1.97
N CYS A 94 0.53 -1.15 -2.42
CA CYS A 94 -0.76 -1.17 -1.76
C CYS A 94 -1.33 -2.59 -1.63
N ILE A 95 -1.29 -3.39 -2.69
CA ILE A 95 -1.73 -4.80 -2.65
C ILE A 95 -0.85 -5.63 -1.70
N LYS A 96 0.46 -5.37 -1.71
CA LYS A 96 1.39 -6.02 -0.79
C LYS A 96 1.05 -5.71 0.67
N ARG A 97 0.67 -4.48 0.99
CA ARG A 97 0.23 -4.08 2.33
C ARG A 97 -1.05 -4.80 2.76
N VAL A 98 -1.99 -5.03 1.84
CA VAL A 98 -3.19 -5.84 2.10
C VAL A 98 -2.80 -7.27 2.44
N LYS A 99 -1.93 -7.90 1.63
CA LYS A 99 -1.42 -9.25 1.91
C LYS A 99 -0.76 -9.33 3.30
N LEU A 100 0.17 -8.42 3.60
CA LEU A 100 0.87 -8.43 4.89
C LEU A 100 -0.08 -8.23 6.06
N ALA A 101 -1.07 -7.34 5.94
CA ALA A 101 -2.07 -7.15 6.98
C ALA A 101 -2.89 -8.42 7.21
N PHE A 102 -3.34 -9.07 6.13
CA PHE A 102 -4.12 -10.30 6.20
C PHE A 102 -3.30 -11.47 6.75
N ASP A 103 -2.05 -11.65 6.31
CA ASP A 103 -1.15 -12.71 6.78
C ASP A 103 -0.86 -12.58 8.29
N ARG A 104 -0.65 -11.34 8.77
CA ARG A 104 -0.40 -11.01 10.19
C ARG A 104 -1.58 -11.33 11.11
N TRP A 105 -2.78 -11.47 10.55
CA TRP A 105 -3.95 -11.92 11.32
C TRP A 105 -3.81 -13.37 11.78
N PHE A 106 -3.22 -14.22 10.92
CA PHE A 106 -3.09 -15.65 11.17
C PHE A 106 -1.74 -16.03 11.76
N LYS A 107 -0.68 -15.37 11.30
CA LYS A 107 0.70 -15.67 11.70
C LYS A 107 1.04 -14.91 12.98
N ALA A 108 1.49 -15.65 13.99
CA ALA A 108 2.12 -15.08 15.16
C ALA A 108 3.43 -14.39 14.76
N ASP A 109 3.73 -13.28 15.41
CA ASP A 109 5.04 -12.63 15.30
C ASP A 109 6.12 -13.48 15.99
N LYS A 110 7.38 -13.08 15.91
CA LYS A 110 8.52 -13.74 16.55
C LYS A 110 8.35 -13.94 18.06
N ASN A 111 7.54 -13.08 18.69
CA ASN A 111 7.21 -13.13 20.12
C ASN A 111 5.93 -13.94 20.41
N GLY A 112 5.39 -14.69 19.44
CA GLY A 112 4.17 -15.50 19.61
C GLY A 112 2.85 -14.73 19.50
N HIS A 113 2.88 -13.39 19.45
CA HIS A 113 1.68 -12.56 19.39
C HIS A 113 1.09 -12.49 17.98
N LYS A 114 -0.20 -12.82 17.83
CA LYS A 114 -0.96 -12.58 16.60
C LYS A 114 -1.48 -11.15 16.58
N LEU A 115 -1.42 -10.50 15.42
CA LEU A 115 -2.08 -9.22 15.25
C LEU A 115 -3.59 -9.46 15.05
N GLY A 116 -4.42 -8.59 15.64
CA GLY A 116 -5.87 -8.69 15.50
C GLY A 116 -6.34 -8.54 14.05
N LYS A 117 -7.62 -8.87 13.81
CA LYS A 117 -8.25 -8.78 12.48
C LYS A 117 -7.98 -7.42 11.82
N PRO A 118 -7.50 -7.38 10.56
CA PRO A 118 -7.26 -6.13 9.86
C PRO A 118 -8.52 -5.28 9.77
N ARG A 119 -8.37 -3.96 9.91
CA ARG A 119 -9.48 -3.01 9.82
C ARG A 119 -9.41 -2.21 8.53
N PHE A 120 -10.58 -1.92 7.98
CA PHE A 120 -10.70 -0.93 6.90
C PHE A 120 -10.16 0.43 7.36
N LYS A 121 -9.59 1.16 6.41
CA LYS A 121 -9.01 2.48 6.63
C LYS A 121 -10.08 3.55 6.37
N GLY A 122 -10.48 4.24 7.43
CA GLY A 122 -11.29 5.46 7.33
C GLY A 122 -10.54 6.60 6.64
N LYS A 123 -11.25 7.66 6.25
CA LYS A 123 -10.68 8.86 5.62
C LYS A 123 -9.51 9.39 6.48
N GLY A 124 -8.37 9.72 5.85
CA GLY A 124 -7.16 10.19 6.55
C GLY A 124 -6.39 9.16 7.39
N ARG A 125 -6.80 7.88 7.42
CA ARG A 125 -6.05 6.80 8.11
C ARG A 125 -5.00 6.12 7.23
N TYR A 126 -5.07 6.27 5.91
CA TYR A 126 -4.02 5.83 4.99
C TYR A 126 -3.06 7.01 4.79
N ARG A 127 -1.94 7.02 5.53
CA ARG A 127 -1.07 8.20 5.66
C ARG A 127 0.25 8.11 4.92
N SER A 128 0.56 6.96 4.32
CA SER A 128 1.82 6.79 3.63
C SER A 128 1.70 5.91 2.40
N PHE A 129 2.62 6.10 1.47
CA PHE A 129 2.82 5.19 0.36
C PHE A 129 4.32 5.06 0.07
N THR A 130 4.70 3.93 -0.51
CA THR A 130 6.10 3.56 -0.71
C THR A 130 6.37 3.32 -2.18
N TYR A 131 7.47 3.87 -2.67
CA TYR A 131 8.13 3.46 -3.91
C TYR A 131 9.09 2.32 -3.57
N PRO A 132 8.79 1.07 -3.94
CA PRO A 132 9.63 -0.09 -3.63
C PRO A 132 10.95 -0.08 -4.38
N GLN A 133 11.02 0.65 -5.49
CA GLN A 133 12.22 0.87 -6.28
C GLN A 133 12.21 2.33 -6.75
N ILE A 134 13.38 2.96 -6.75
CA ILE A 134 13.57 4.31 -7.27
C ILE A 134 14.95 4.39 -7.95
N LYS A 135 15.13 5.37 -8.83
CA LYS A 135 16.44 5.65 -9.42
C LYS A 135 17.43 6.09 -8.33
N LEU A 136 18.69 5.69 -8.44
CA LEU A 136 19.74 6.06 -7.48
C LEU A 136 19.86 7.58 -7.35
N ASP A 137 19.81 8.29 -8.47
CA ASP A 137 19.92 9.76 -8.55
C ASP A 137 18.60 10.48 -8.24
N CYS A 138 17.76 9.90 -7.39
CA CYS A 138 16.48 10.50 -7.04
C CYS A 138 16.63 11.79 -6.23
N ILE A 139 17.77 12.02 -5.56
CA ILE A 139 18.02 13.26 -4.81
C ILE A 139 19.09 14.07 -5.55
N GLN A 140 18.72 15.28 -5.95
CA GLN A 140 19.62 16.24 -6.60
C GLN A 140 19.66 17.53 -5.76
N GLY A 141 20.80 17.81 -5.14
CA GLY A 141 20.94 18.95 -4.21
C GLY A 141 19.90 18.91 -3.09
N ASN A 142 19.01 19.90 -3.05
CA ASN A 142 17.91 20.02 -2.07
C ASN A 142 16.54 19.62 -2.64
N LYS A 143 16.49 18.79 -3.68
CA LYS A 143 15.24 18.30 -4.28
C LYS A 143 15.26 16.78 -4.39
N ILE A 144 14.08 16.18 -4.31
CA ILE A 144 13.85 14.76 -4.61
C ILE A 144 12.93 14.65 -5.83
N ASN A 145 13.34 13.87 -6.82
CA ASN A 145 12.56 13.54 -7.99
C ASN A 145 11.71 12.29 -7.71
N LEU A 146 10.39 12.45 -7.74
CA LEU A 146 9.43 11.39 -7.52
C LEU A 146 8.66 11.10 -8.82
N PRO A 147 8.67 9.86 -9.33
CA PRO A 147 7.91 9.52 -10.53
C PRO A 147 6.43 9.93 -10.42
N LYS A 148 5.91 10.58 -11.47
CA LYS A 148 4.55 11.15 -11.61
C LYS A 148 4.21 12.35 -10.72
N ILE A 149 5.03 12.70 -9.72
CA ILE A 149 4.83 13.88 -8.85
C ILE A 149 5.83 15.00 -9.19
N GLY A 150 7.01 14.64 -9.68
CA GLY A 150 8.08 15.56 -10.09
C GLY A 150 9.04 15.90 -8.96
N ASN A 151 9.70 17.06 -9.09
CA ASN A 151 10.73 17.51 -8.16
C ASN A 151 10.12 18.22 -6.95
N ILE A 152 10.34 17.66 -5.76
CA ILE A 152 9.88 18.23 -4.48
C ILE A 152 11.09 18.74 -3.69
N LYS A 153 10.97 19.93 -3.08
CA LYS A 153 12.02 20.46 -2.20
C LYS A 153 12.16 19.60 -0.94
N LEU A 154 13.38 19.21 -0.61
CA LEU A 154 13.73 18.37 0.53
C LEU A 154 14.61 19.18 1.49
N ILE A 155 14.27 19.19 2.78
CA ILE A 155 15.06 19.83 3.82
C ILE A 155 16.02 18.81 4.43
N LYS A 156 17.29 18.88 4.02
CA LYS A 156 18.37 18.07 4.57
C LYS A 156 18.88 18.71 5.86
N HIS A 157 18.47 18.18 7.00
CA HIS A 157 19.04 18.57 8.30
C HIS A 157 20.24 17.69 8.70
N ARG A 158 20.48 16.61 7.95
CA ARG A 158 21.63 15.70 8.06
C ARG A 158 22.10 15.33 6.67
N THR A 159 23.40 15.26 6.46
CA THR A 159 23.99 14.74 5.23
C THR A 159 23.70 13.24 5.14
N LEU A 160 23.49 12.75 3.92
CA LEU A 160 23.48 11.32 3.65
C LEU A 160 24.94 10.87 3.55
N PRO A 161 25.31 9.67 4.02
CA PRO A 161 26.63 9.11 3.77
C PRO A 161 26.89 9.03 2.26
N ASP A 162 28.13 9.25 1.83
CA ASP A 162 28.48 9.33 0.41
C ASP A 162 28.19 8.01 -0.35
N ASP A 163 28.40 6.87 0.30
CA ASP A 163 28.11 5.54 -0.26
C ASP A 163 26.65 5.07 -0.07
N PHE A 164 25.75 5.96 0.35
CA PHE A 164 24.38 5.58 0.67
C PHE A 164 23.49 5.43 -0.57
N GLN A 165 23.26 4.17 -0.97
CA GLN A 165 22.36 3.85 -2.08
C GLN A 165 20.89 3.82 -1.65
N ILE A 166 20.10 4.75 -2.17
CA ILE A 166 18.66 4.84 -1.91
C ILE A 166 17.92 3.75 -2.71
N LYS A 167 17.36 2.77 -2.00
CA LYS A 167 16.60 1.65 -2.63
C LYS A 167 15.09 1.88 -2.62
N THR A 168 14.59 2.54 -1.57
CA THR A 168 13.15 2.71 -1.34
C THR A 168 12.88 4.10 -0.80
N VAL A 169 11.76 4.71 -1.21
CA VAL A 169 11.29 5.99 -0.67
C VAL A 169 9.88 5.82 -0.15
N THR A 170 9.63 6.22 1.09
CA THR A 170 8.28 6.27 1.66
C THR A 170 7.90 7.70 1.94
N ILE A 171 6.75 8.11 1.41
CA ILE A 171 6.16 9.42 1.68
C ILE A 171 5.09 9.21 2.73
N SER A 172 5.18 9.97 3.83
CA SER A 172 4.22 9.95 4.93
C SER A 172 3.69 11.35 5.20
N ARG A 173 2.39 11.45 5.47
CA ARG A 173 1.71 12.63 5.99
C ARG A 173 1.85 12.74 7.50
#